data_AF-F9XFH9-F1
#
_entry.id   AF-F9XFH9-F1
#
_cell.length_a   1.000
_cell.length_b   1.000
_cell.length_c   1.000
_cell.angle_alpha   90.00
_cell.angle_beta   90.00
_cell.angle_gamma   90.00
#
_symmetry.space_group_name_H-M   'P 1'
#
loop_
_entity.id
_entity.type
_entity.pdbx_description
1 polymer ?
#
loop_
_entity_poly.entity_id
_entity_poly.type
_entity_poly.pdbx_seq_one_letter_code
_entity_poly.pdbx_strand_id
1 'polypeptide(L)'
;FTNKVSGGGQPNAIIYVKNLPWATSDDDLVELFQTIGIVERAEVQYKANGRHRGAGVVQFGSQGDATTAIMRLQGYSYGGRPLHLNYARY
;
A
#
# COMPACT_ATOMS: atom_id res chain seq x y z
N PHE A 1 12.30 -0.65 1.27
CA PHE A 1 12.10 0.59 0.47
C PHE A 1 11.11 1.57 1.11
N THR A 2 10.55 1.22 2.25
CA THR A 2 9.43 1.92 2.86
C THR A 2 9.84 2.94 3.91
N ASN A 3 11.14 3.05 4.21
CA ASN A 3 11.66 3.98 5.22
C ASN A 3 11.39 5.43 4.79
N LYS A 4 10.78 6.22 5.67
CA LYS A 4 10.32 7.61 5.44
C LYS A 4 9.22 7.80 4.38
N VAL A 5 8.66 6.74 3.80
CA VAL A 5 7.56 6.86 2.84
C VAL A 5 6.26 7.27 3.54
N SER A 6 5.55 8.24 2.96
CA SER A 6 4.24 8.71 3.42
C SER A 6 3.26 8.83 2.24
N GLY A 7 1.97 9.07 2.54
CA GLY A 7 0.96 9.38 1.51
C GLY A 7 1.00 10.86 1.08
N GLY A 8 0.31 11.15 -0.03
CA GLY A 8 0.15 12.50 -0.56
C GLY A 8 1.25 12.91 -1.55
N GLY A 9 1.87 11.94 -2.22
CA GLY A 9 2.83 12.20 -3.30
C GLY A 9 2.17 12.62 -4.60
N GLN A 10 2.99 13.00 -5.57
CA GLN A 10 2.56 13.16 -6.95
C GLN A 10 2.31 11.80 -7.61
N PRO A 11 1.49 11.74 -8.69
CA PRO A 11 1.24 10.50 -9.42
C PRO A 11 2.53 9.78 -9.82
N ASN A 12 2.64 8.51 -9.43
CA ASN A 12 3.75 7.62 -9.76
C ASN A 12 3.27 6.15 -9.67
N ALA A 13 4.16 5.18 -9.92
CA ALA A 13 3.82 3.75 -9.86
C ALA A 13 3.75 3.17 -8.44
N ILE A 14 3.89 3.99 -7.40
CA ILE A 14 4.06 3.55 -6.01
C ILE A 14 2.95 4.13 -5.15
N ILE A 15 2.23 3.28 -4.44
CA ILE A 15 1.17 3.70 -3.54
C ILE A 15 1.59 3.49 -2.08
N TYR A 16 1.12 4.40 -1.23
CA TYR A 16 1.14 4.28 0.21
C TYR A 16 -0.25 3.87 0.69
N VAL A 17 -0.32 2.76 1.41
CA VAL A 17 -1.54 2.17 1.94
C VAL A 17 -1.57 2.38 3.45
N LYS A 18 -2.66 2.93 3.98
CA LYS A 18 -2.86 3.18 5.41
C LYS A 18 -4.12 2.49 5.89
N ASN A 19 -4.18 2.29 7.21
CA ASN A 19 -5.28 1.64 7.94
C ASN A 19 -5.36 0.13 7.70
N LEU A 20 -4.25 -0.50 7.34
CA LEU A 20 -4.13 -1.95 7.21
C LEU A 20 -4.35 -2.63 8.57
N PRO A 21 -5.09 -3.76 8.63
CA PRO A 21 -5.11 -4.67 9.78
C PRO A 21 -3.71 -4.96 10.30
N TRP A 22 -3.54 -5.07 11.63
CA TRP A 22 -2.20 -5.29 12.20
C TRP A 22 -1.63 -6.67 11.91
N ALA A 23 -2.48 -7.63 11.50
CA ALA A 23 -2.09 -8.95 11.07
C ALA A 23 -1.63 -9.02 9.60
N THR A 24 -1.72 -7.90 8.86
CA THR A 24 -1.33 -7.88 7.44
C THR A 24 0.18 -8.11 7.31
N SER A 25 0.56 -8.99 6.41
CA SER A 25 1.93 -9.30 6.00
C SER A 25 2.26 -8.72 4.63
N ASP A 26 3.52 -8.85 4.22
CA ASP A 26 3.97 -8.42 2.89
C ASP A 26 3.27 -9.25 1.79
N ASP A 27 3.10 -10.55 2.01
CA ASP A 27 2.44 -11.47 1.08
C ASP A 27 0.95 -11.11 0.91
N ASP A 28 0.26 -10.74 2.00
CA ASP A 28 -1.14 -10.27 1.95
C ASP A 28 -1.28 -9.01 1.07
N LEU A 29 -0.29 -8.11 1.10
CA LEU A 29 -0.29 -6.93 0.23
C LEU A 29 -0.12 -7.33 -1.23
N VAL A 30 0.81 -8.25 -1.54
CA VAL A 30 0.96 -8.76 -2.90
C VAL A 30 -0.35 -9.38 -3.38
N GLU A 31 -0.97 -10.24 -2.57
CA GLU A 31 -2.21 -10.92 -2.91
C GLU A 31 -3.39 -9.98 -3.14
N LEU A 32 -3.51 -8.93 -2.33
CA LEU A 32 -4.56 -7.93 -2.49
C LEU A 32 -4.35 -7.10 -3.77
N PHE A 33 -3.13 -6.63 -4.01
CA PHE A 33 -2.87 -5.65 -5.06
C PHE A 33 -2.57 -6.27 -6.43
N GLN A 34 -2.20 -7.55 -6.51
CA GLN A 34 -2.08 -8.27 -7.78
C GLN A 34 -3.42 -8.36 -8.55
N THR A 35 -4.55 -8.17 -7.86
CA THR A 35 -5.88 -8.10 -8.50
C THR A 35 -6.06 -6.86 -9.38
N ILE A 36 -5.22 -5.84 -9.21
CA ILE A 36 -5.25 -4.61 -9.99
C ILE A 36 -4.28 -4.67 -11.18
N GLY A 37 -3.06 -5.17 -10.96
CA GLY A 37 -2.00 -5.19 -11.95
C GLY A 37 -0.74 -5.86 -11.42
N ILE A 38 0.35 -5.79 -12.17
CA ILE A 38 1.62 -6.43 -11.78
C ILE A 38 2.23 -5.69 -10.59
N VAL A 39 2.39 -6.38 -9.47
CA VAL A 39 3.07 -5.89 -8.26
C VAL A 39 4.55 -6.26 -8.36
N GLU A 40 5.42 -5.25 -8.42
CA GLU A 40 6.87 -5.47 -8.42
C GLU A 40 7.42 -5.63 -7.01
N ARG A 41 6.82 -4.90 -6.05
CA ARG A 41 7.26 -4.94 -4.65
C ARG A 41 6.15 -4.49 -3.71
N ALA A 42 5.98 -5.17 -2.60
CA ALA A 42 5.11 -4.74 -1.51
C ALA A 42 5.82 -4.97 -0.16
N GLU A 43 5.76 -3.99 0.74
CA GLU A 43 6.29 -4.11 2.10
C GLU A 43 5.40 -3.35 3.07
N VAL A 44 5.09 -3.99 4.19
CA VAL A 44 4.51 -3.39 5.38
C VAL A 44 5.54 -2.47 6.05
N GLN A 45 5.06 -1.36 6.58
CA GLN A 45 5.87 -0.48 7.42
C GLN A 45 5.87 -0.95 8.87
N TYR A 46 7.06 -1.19 9.40
CA TYR A 46 7.27 -1.47 10.82
C TYR A 46 7.90 -0.28 11.53
N LYS A 47 7.64 -0.15 12.83
CA LYS A 47 8.37 0.76 13.73
C LYS A 47 9.73 0.15 14.06
N ALA A 48 10.65 0.97 14.58
CA ALA A 48 11.97 0.51 15.03
C ALA A 48 11.90 -0.59 16.11
N ASN A 49 10.79 -0.68 16.85
CA ASN A 49 10.55 -1.73 17.84
C ASN A 49 9.85 -2.98 17.27
N GLY A 50 9.82 -3.15 15.95
CA GLY A 50 9.20 -4.29 15.27
C GLY A 50 7.67 -4.27 15.21
N ARG A 51 6.99 -3.26 15.79
CA ARG A 51 5.53 -3.18 15.71
C ARG A 51 5.05 -2.68 14.35
N HIS A 52 4.03 -3.33 13.82
CA HIS A 52 3.31 -2.92 12.61
C HIS A 52 2.81 -1.47 12.72
N ARG A 53 3.05 -0.63 11.70
CA ARG A 53 2.56 0.78 11.66
C ARG A 53 1.13 0.93 11.19
N GLY A 54 0.50 -0.14 10.72
CA GLY A 54 -0.83 -0.10 10.11
C GLY A 54 -0.78 0.53 8.72
N ALA A 55 0.37 0.46 8.07
CA ALA A 55 0.63 1.05 6.77
C ALA A 55 1.62 0.17 6.00
N GLY A 56 1.60 0.30 4.67
CA GLY A 56 2.46 -0.42 3.75
C GLY A 56 2.68 0.39 2.48
N VAL A 57 3.60 -0.07 1.65
CA VAL A 57 3.92 0.56 0.36
C VAL A 57 3.91 -0.52 -0.69
N VAL A 58 3.32 -0.22 -1.85
CA VAL A 58 3.23 -1.14 -2.98
C VAL A 58 3.71 -0.42 -4.23
N GLN A 59 4.62 -1.05 -4.97
CA GLN A 59 5.12 -0.62 -6.26
C GLN A 59 4.52 -1.51 -7.34
N PHE A 60 3.84 -0.88 -8.29
CA PHE A 60 3.32 -1.53 -9.50
C PHE A 60 4.30 -1.39 -10.66
N GLY A 61 4.10 -2.20 -11.70
CA GLY A 61 4.81 -2.05 -12.97
C GLY A 61 4.47 -0.78 -13.74
N SER A 62 3.32 -0.13 -13.44
CA SER A 62 2.92 1.12 -14.10
C SER A 62 2.22 2.11 -13.16
N GLN A 63 2.31 3.40 -13.50
CA GLN A 63 1.52 4.45 -12.86
C GLN A 63 0.01 4.27 -13.08
N GLY A 64 -0.40 3.66 -14.20
CA GLY A 64 -1.80 3.37 -14.50
C GLY A 64 -2.40 2.39 -13.49
N ASP A 65 -1.65 1.36 -13.12
CA ASP A 65 -2.08 0.37 -12.12
C ASP A 65 -2.17 1.00 -10.73
N ALA A 66 -1.20 1.84 -10.36
CA ALA A 66 -1.25 2.60 -9.10
C ALA A 66 -2.49 3.52 -9.03
N THR A 67 -2.82 4.20 -10.15
CA THR A 67 -4.02 5.03 -10.25
C THR A 67 -5.29 4.20 -10.06
N THR A 68 -5.37 3.07 -10.76
CA THR A 68 -6.50 2.13 -10.66
C THR A 68 -6.65 1.58 -9.26
N ALA A 69 -5.54 1.23 -8.59
CA ALA A 69 -5.53 0.72 -7.23
C ALA A 69 -6.11 1.76 -6.26
N ILE A 70 -5.67 3.01 -6.35
CA ILE A 70 -6.23 4.11 -5.54
C ILE A 70 -7.74 4.24 -5.83
N MET A 71 -8.17 4.27 -7.09
CA MET A 71 -9.59 4.44 -7.41
C MET A 71 -10.48 3.27 -6.95
N ARG A 72 -10.00 2.03 -7.06
CA ARG A 72 -10.78 0.81 -6.80
C ARG A 72 -10.79 0.41 -5.34
N LEU A 73 -9.66 0.59 -4.63
CA LEU A 73 -9.45 0.08 -3.28
C LEU A 73 -9.51 1.18 -2.21
N GLN A 74 -9.72 2.44 -2.59
CA GLN A 74 -9.99 3.50 -1.63
C GLN A 74 -11.27 3.18 -0.83
N GLY A 75 -11.15 3.15 0.49
CA GLY A 75 -12.27 2.85 1.39
C GLY A 75 -12.69 1.38 1.42
N TYR A 76 -12.02 0.49 0.66
CA TYR A 76 -12.30 -0.94 0.68
C TYR A 76 -12.09 -1.49 2.10
N SER A 77 -13.08 -2.23 2.61
CA SER A 77 -13.00 -2.81 3.96
C SER A 77 -12.16 -4.08 3.92
N TYR A 78 -10.94 -4.00 4.45
CA TYR A 78 -10.02 -5.13 4.56
C TYR A 78 -9.82 -5.48 6.04
N GLY A 79 -10.18 -6.71 6.44
CA GLY A 79 -10.16 -7.11 7.86
C GLY A 79 -10.97 -6.18 8.77
N GLY A 80 -12.10 -5.66 8.28
CA GLY A 80 -12.95 -4.71 9.00
C GLY A 80 -12.41 -3.28 9.08
N ARG A 81 -11.34 -2.95 8.34
CA ARG A 81 -10.73 -1.61 8.33
C ARG A 81 -10.76 -1.02 6.92
N PRO A 82 -11.37 0.17 6.73
CA PRO A 82 -11.42 0.82 5.43
C PRO A 82 -10.02 1.31 5.04
N LEU A 83 -9.51 0.87 3.89
CA LEU A 83 -8.18 1.25 3.43
C LEU A 83 -8.13 2.71 2.97
N HIS A 84 -6.98 3.35 3.18
CA HIS A 84 -6.68 4.68 2.64
C HIS A 84 -5.42 4.63 1.79
N LEU A 85 -5.58 4.86 0.50
CA LEU A 85 -4.51 4.79 -0.49
C LEU A 85 -4.19 6.20 -0.99
N ASN A 86 -2.92 6.47 -1.18
CA ASN A 86 -2.42 7.67 -1.86
C ASN A 86 -1.18 7.30 -2.66
N TYR A 87 -0.76 8.15 -3.61
CA TYR A 87 0.58 8.02 -4.16
C TYR A 87 1.63 8.19 -3.06
N ALA A 88 2.69 7.39 -3.16
CA ALA A 88 3.80 7.41 -2.22
C ALA A 88 4.62 8.71 -2.40
N ARG A 89 5.02 9.28 -1.27
CA ARG A 89 5.91 10.44 -1.15
C ARG A 89 7.12 10.05 -0.33
N TYR A 90 8.30 10.39 -0.85
CA TYR A 90 9.61 10.16 -0.23
C TYR A 90 10.10 11.39 0.54
#